data_AF-A0A954I627-F1
#
_entry.id   AF-A0A954I627-F1
#
_cell.length_a   1.000
_cell.length_b   1.000
_cell.length_c   1.000
_cell.angle_alpha   90.00
_cell.angle_beta   90.00
_cell.angle_gamma   90.00
#
_symmetry.space_group_name_H-M   'P 1'
#
loop_
_entity.id
_entity.type
_entity.pdbx_description
1 polymer ?
#
loop_
_entity_poly.entity_id
_entity_poly.type
_entity_poly.pdbx_seq_one_letter_code
_entity_poly.pdbx_strand_id
1 'polypeptide(L)'
;SALAMLNASDDPALQLLKDLRRGRTSRPRVKGAGNKRSSRPGWQSDVRQFALLRDVWSPDANVLSVDYAGGDVQLNFSVSGQQLLSGCWTSNVLLNDQLLEHPLAWKCECWFSDRDADFVELTADLGEGIALMRQLLLARKESMLLVAEAIRGASPETRLTLRSSLPTVPDLRGEPDGLTRELQLTSEPIRLRVFPLHLPWERTVPGTGRLSAADAALECEVAGNQGVCQVVVLDWSDAGGERPADGTPLSVVEAGRPLSPGEACAGRVRIGQNHWFYLHNLTRGQIPRSVAGHHTDSETVIGKLDNEGDLHLLVHVEGDAGEEESEQVSGEKSE
;
A
#
# COMPACT_ATOMS: atom_id res chain seq x y z
N SER A 1 -56.94 1.66 -14.08
CA SER A 1 -57.09 1.01 -12.77
C SER A 1 -55.69 0.69 -12.28
N ALA A 2 -55.13 1.55 -11.42
CA ALA A 2 -54.75 1.21 -10.04
C ALA A 2 -53.51 0.29 -10.01
N LEU A 3 -52.28 0.76 -9.79
CA LEU A 3 -51.74 1.49 -8.62
C LEU A 3 -51.77 0.61 -7.35
N ALA A 4 -50.59 0.51 -6.71
CA ALA A 4 -50.20 -0.27 -5.50
C ALA A 4 -49.72 -1.72 -5.82
N MET A 5 -48.54 -2.20 -5.38
CA MET A 5 -47.74 -1.88 -4.19
C MET A 5 -46.23 -2.08 -4.43
N LEU A 6 -45.46 -1.00 -4.26
CA LEU A 6 -44.04 -1.03 -3.90
C LEU A 6 -43.94 -0.26 -2.58
N ASN A 7 -43.95 -0.98 -1.46
CA ASN A 7 -43.56 -0.42 -0.17
C ASN A 7 -42.05 -0.62 0.00
N ALA A 8 -41.27 0.31 -0.56
CA ALA A 8 -39.89 0.53 -0.19
C ALA A 8 -39.85 1.73 0.77
N SER A 9 -39.99 1.48 2.08
CA SER A 9 -39.90 2.55 3.09
C SER A 9 -38.67 2.48 3.98
N ASP A 10 -37.86 1.42 3.91
CA ASP A 10 -36.80 1.17 4.90
C ASP A 10 -35.40 1.01 4.28
N ASP A 11 -35.09 1.76 3.22
CA ASP A 11 -33.71 1.88 2.72
C ASP A 11 -32.99 3.06 3.45
N PRO A 12 -31.96 2.78 4.29
CA PRO A 12 -31.24 3.79 5.05
C PRO A 12 -30.56 4.85 4.18
N ALA A 13 -30.15 4.50 2.95
CA ALA A 13 -29.49 5.42 2.03
C ALA A 13 -30.47 6.44 1.44
N LEU A 14 -31.71 6.01 1.18
CA LEU A 14 -32.81 6.88 0.73
C LEU A 14 -33.32 7.80 1.84
N GLN A 15 -33.24 7.38 3.10
CA GLN A 15 -33.56 8.22 4.25
C GLN A 15 -32.51 9.32 4.44
N LEU A 16 -31.22 9.00 4.33
CA LEU A 16 -30.11 9.96 4.44
C LEU A 16 -30.16 11.05 3.34
N LEU A 17 -30.54 10.66 2.11
CA LEU A 17 -30.74 11.58 0.99
C LEU A 17 -31.96 12.50 1.16
N LYS A 18 -33.02 12.05 1.85
CA LYS A 18 -34.20 12.88 2.16
C LYS A 18 -33.92 13.88 3.28
N ASP A 19 -33.11 13.50 4.27
CA ASP A 19 -32.76 14.33 5.41
C ASP A 19 -31.77 15.45 5.03
N LEU A 20 -30.86 15.20 4.08
CA LEU A 20 -29.97 16.22 3.52
C LEU A 20 -30.71 17.30 2.71
N ARG A 21 -31.85 16.97 2.09
CA ARG A 21 -32.65 17.92 1.29
C ARG A 21 -33.59 18.82 2.10
N ARG A 22 -33.87 18.48 3.36
CA ARG A 22 -34.72 19.28 4.24
C ARG A 22 -33.87 19.76 5.39
N GLY A 23 -33.22 20.93 5.24
CA GLY A 23 -32.36 21.56 6.24
C GLY A 23 -33.06 21.80 7.60
N ARG A 24 -33.24 20.74 8.39
CA ARG A 24 -33.79 20.74 9.74
C ARG A 24 -32.91 19.84 10.61
N THR A 25 -32.10 20.50 11.42
CA THR A 25 -31.32 19.87 12.49
C THR A 25 -32.24 19.58 13.67
N SER A 26 -32.57 18.30 13.90
CA SER A 26 -33.00 17.85 15.24
C SER A 26 -32.62 16.38 15.44
N ARG A 27 -31.65 16.14 16.33
CA ARG A 27 -31.22 14.80 16.74
C ARG A 27 -32.28 14.14 17.64
N PRO A 28 -32.72 12.90 17.39
CA PRO A 28 -33.40 12.11 18.40
C PRO A 28 -32.39 11.59 19.41
N ARG A 29 -32.70 11.77 20.71
CA ARG A 29 -31.85 11.31 21.82
C ARG A 29 -32.27 9.89 22.19
N VAL A 30 -31.60 8.89 21.62
CA VAL A 30 -31.75 7.48 22.05
C VAL A 30 -30.75 7.21 23.18
N LYS A 31 -31.27 6.93 24.37
CA LYS A 31 -30.49 6.36 25.48
C LYS A 31 -30.40 4.84 25.27
N GLY A 32 -29.23 4.37 24.88
CA GLY A 32 -28.87 2.96 24.85
C GLY A 32 -27.36 2.83 24.83
N ALA A 33 -26.81 1.93 25.65
CA ALA A 33 -25.37 1.70 25.79
C ALA A 33 -24.76 1.35 24.42
N GLY A 34 -24.12 2.35 23.80
CA GLY A 34 -23.62 2.27 22.45
C GLY A 34 -22.27 1.56 22.41
N ASN A 35 -22.27 0.35 21.83
CA ASN A 35 -21.10 -0.24 21.23
C ASN A 35 -20.51 0.81 20.26
N LYS A 36 -19.34 1.39 20.58
CA LYS A 36 -18.69 2.42 19.74
C LYS A 36 -18.26 1.75 18.43
N ARG A 37 -19.17 1.64 17.46
CA ARG A 37 -18.81 1.42 16.06
C ARG A 37 -17.82 2.53 15.71
N SER A 38 -16.60 2.12 15.43
CA SER A 38 -15.50 2.96 14.99
C SER A 38 -16.00 3.92 13.91
N SER A 39 -16.10 5.21 14.22
CA SER A 39 -16.50 6.27 13.28
C SER A 39 -15.35 6.65 12.34
N ARG A 40 -14.43 5.71 12.08
CA ARG A 40 -13.25 5.97 11.26
C ARG A 40 -13.68 6.10 9.79
N PRO A 41 -13.08 7.04 9.05
CA PRO A 41 -13.44 7.30 7.67
C PRO A 41 -13.03 6.21 6.68
N GLY A 42 -12.02 5.42 7.01
CA GLY A 42 -11.60 4.25 6.23
C GLY A 42 -12.50 3.03 6.45
N TRP A 43 -12.66 2.21 5.40
CA TRP A 43 -13.51 1.02 5.41
C TRP A 43 -13.06 -0.01 4.38
N GLN A 44 -13.27 -1.30 4.64
CA GLN A 44 -12.97 -2.40 3.72
C GLN A 44 -14.11 -3.43 3.76
N SER A 45 -14.29 -4.16 2.66
CA SER A 45 -15.21 -5.29 2.59
C SER A 45 -14.72 -6.38 1.63
N ASP A 46 -14.43 -7.56 2.17
CA ASP A 46 -14.09 -8.77 1.38
C ASP A 46 -15.20 -9.17 0.41
N VAL A 47 -16.47 -9.10 0.84
CA VAL A 47 -17.63 -9.50 0.00
C VAL A 47 -17.78 -8.60 -1.23
N ARG A 48 -17.32 -7.35 -1.13
CA ARG A 48 -17.37 -6.36 -2.22
C ARG A 48 -16.04 -6.22 -2.93
N GLN A 49 -15.01 -6.87 -2.39
CA GLN A 49 -13.62 -6.73 -2.81
C GLN A 49 -13.24 -5.26 -3.01
N PHE A 50 -13.49 -4.45 -1.97
CA PHE A 50 -13.27 -3.01 -2.01
C PHE A 50 -12.67 -2.49 -0.71
N ALA A 51 -11.77 -1.51 -0.81
CA ALA A 51 -11.23 -0.75 0.31
C ALA A 51 -11.28 0.76 0.03
N LEU A 52 -11.54 1.53 1.08
CA LEU A 52 -11.53 2.99 1.10
C LEU A 52 -10.57 3.43 2.20
N LEU A 53 -9.45 3.99 1.80
CA LEU A 53 -8.49 4.63 2.69
C LEU A 53 -8.78 6.12 2.69
N ARG A 54 -8.91 6.72 3.87
CA ARG A 54 -9.38 8.09 3.98
C ARG A 54 -8.88 8.76 5.25
N ASP A 55 -8.46 10.02 5.13
CA ASP A 55 -7.96 10.78 6.27
C ASP A 55 -9.07 11.34 7.18
N VAL A 56 -10.06 12.04 6.61
CA VAL A 56 -11.08 12.78 7.35
C VAL A 56 -12.45 12.76 6.67
N TRP A 57 -13.53 13.08 7.41
CA TRP A 57 -14.88 13.25 6.86
C TRP A 57 -15.10 14.68 6.30
N SER A 58 -14.42 15.01 5.18
CA SER A 58 -14.58 16.28 4.45
C SER A 58 -14.76 16.06 2.94
N PRO A 59 -15.46 16.94 2.20
CA PRO A 59 -15.41 16.94 0.73
C PRO A 59 -13.99 17.01 0.16
N ASP A 60 -13.09 17.72 0.86
CA ASP A 60 -11.69 17.91 0.45
C ASP A 60 -10.75 16.88 1.10
N ALA A 61 -11.28 15.74 1.54
CA ALA A 61 -10.48 14.67 2.12
C ALA A 61 -9.49 14.09 1.11
N ASN A 62 -8.36 13.59 1.63
CA ASN A 62 -7.50 12.70 0.88
C ASN A 62 -8.14 11.31 0.91
N VAL A 63 -8.44 10.77 -0.27
CA VAL A 63 -9.22 9.54 -0.41
C VAL A 63 -8.59 8.67 -1.47
N LEU A 64 -8.26 7.44 -1.09
CA LEU A 64 -7.89 6.37 -2.00
C LEU A 64 -8.98 5.30 -1.96
N SER A 65 -9.62 5.06 -3.10
CA SER A 65 -10.46 3.88 -3.31
C SER A 65 -9.67 2.81 -4.05
N VAL A 66 -9.88 1.56 -3.63
CA VAL A 66 -9.22 0.37 -4.14
C VAL A 66 -10.31 -0.65 -4.41
N ASP A 67 -10.69 -0.80 -5.68
CA ASP A 67 -11.56 -1.88 -6.12
C ASP A 67 -10.67 -3.02 -6.61
N TYR A 68 -10.78 -4.16 -5.95
CA TYR A 68 -10.03 -5.38 -6.27
C TYR A 68 -10.99 -6.53 -6.61
N ALA A 69 -12.21 -6.20 -7.06
CA ALA A 69 -13.17 -7.15 -7.58
C ALA A 69 -12.75 -7.65 -8.98
N GLY A 70 -12.03 -8.76 -9.02
CA GLY A 70 -11.58 -9.41 -10.25
C GLY A 70 -10.06 -9.52 -10.34
N GLY A 71 -9.54 -9.61 -11.58
CA GLY A 71 -8.10 -9.69 -11.84
C GLY A 71 -7.39 -8.33 -11.83
N ASP A 72 -8.10 -7.27 -12.20
CA ASP A 72 -7.59 -5.91 -12.26
C ASP A 72 -7.92 -5.13 -10.98
N VAL A 73 -6.96 -4.39 -10.43
CA VAL A 73 -7.22 -3.46 -9.32
C VAL A 73 -7.45 -2.07 -9.87
N GLN A 74 -8.63 -1.49 -9.60
CA GLN A 74 -8.92 -0.10 -9.94
C GLN A 74 -8.58 0.82 -8.77
N LEU A 75 -7.82 1.87 -9.05
CA LEU A 75 -7.47 2.91 -8.10
C LEU A 75 -8.15 4.22 -8.49
N ASN A 76 -8.70 4.90 -7.49
CA ASN A 76 -8.95 6.33 -7.59
C ASN A 76 -8.39 7.02 -6.36
N PHE A 77 -7.43 7.93 -6.57
CA PHE A 77 -6.82 8.71 -5.50
C PHE A 77 -7.06 10.19 -5.73
N SER A 78 -7.59 10.87 -4.72
CA SER A 78 -7.78 12.30 -4.72
C SER A 78 -7.10 12.95 -3.52
N VAL A 79 -6.52 14.11 -3.75
CA VAL A 79 -5.92 14.98 -2.73
C VAL A 79 -6.65 16.32 -2.76
N SER A 80 -7.14 16.77 -1.61
CA SER A 80 -7.88 18.05 -1.49
C SER A 80 -9.00 18.21 -2.54
N GLY A 81 -9.73 17.11 -2.83
CA GLY A 81 -10.81 17.08 -3.82
C GLY A 81 -10.37 16.96 -5.29
N GLN A 82 -9.07 17.03 -5.60
CA GLN A 82 -8.55 16.85 -6.97
C GLN A 82 -8.06 15.43 -7.19
N GLN A 83 -8.53 14.79 -8.26
CA GLN A 83 -8.14 13.44 -8.63
C GLN A 83 -6.74 13.42 -9.27
N LEU A 84 -5.91 12.48 -8.82
CA LEU A 84 -4.52 12.32 -9.24
C LEU A 84 -4.28 10.97 -9.88
N LEU A 85 -4.84 9.91 -9.28
CA LEU A 85 -4.82 8.56 -9.84
C LEU A 85 -6.24 8.14 -10.24
N SER A 86 -6.37 7.49 -11.39
CA SER A 86 -7.65 7.07 -11.93
C SER A 86 -7.49 5.95 -12.96
N GLY A 87 -7.86 4.73 -12.60
CA GLY A 87 -7.95 3.62 -13.55
C GLY A 87 -7.35 2.32 -13.03
N CYS A 88 -6.90 1.47 -13.95
CA CYS A 88 -6.36 0.15 -13.64
C CYS A 88 -4.89 0.22 -13.24
N TRP A 89 -4.54 -0.32 -12.08
CA TRP A 89 -3.17 -0.62 -11.71
C TRP A 89 -2.76 -1.96 -12.33
N THR A 90 -1.92 -1.89 -13.36
CA THR A 90 -1.49 -3.07 -14.14
C THR A 90 -0.04 -3.45 -13.82
N SER A 91 0.26 -4.74 -13.95
CA SER A 91 1.61 -5.27 -13.74
C SER A 91 1.96 -6.32 -14.78
N ASN A 92 3.20 -6.30 -15.26
CA ASN A 92 3.79 -7.35 -16.08
C ASN A 92 4.91 -8.02 -15.28
N VAL A 93 4.80 -9.33 -15.08
CA VAL A 93 5.77 -10.12 -14.33
C VAL A 93 6.46 -11.07 -15.28
N LEU A 94 7.78 -10.96 -15.39
CA LEU A 94 8.59 -11.89 -16.16
C LEU A 94 9.37 -12.79 -15.20
N LEU A 95 9.24 -14.09 -15.40
CA LEU A 95 9.99 -15.14 -14.72
C LEU A 95 10.93 -15.80 -15.72
N ASN A 96 12.24 -15.69 -15.51
CA ASN A 96 13.25 -16.15 -16.48
C ASN A 96 12.94 -15.68 -17.92
N ASP A 97 12.56 -14.41 -18.05
CA ASP A 97 12.16 -13.75 -19.30
C ASP A 97 10.84 -14.24 -19.93
N GLN A 98 10.12 -15.17 -19.27
CA GLN A 98 8.78 -15.59 -19.66
C GLN A 98 7.73 -14.75 -18.93
N LEU A 99 6.80 -14.15 -19.68
CA LEU A 99 5.67 -13.42 -19.11
C LEU A 99 4.72 -14.39 -18.38
N LEU A 100 4.43 -14.12 -17.11
CA LEU A 100 3.42 -14.83 -16.36
C LEU A 100 2.01 -14.37 -16.74
N GLU A 101 1.03 -15.26 -16.56
CA GLU A 101 -0.37 -14.89 -16.75
C GLU A 101 -0.80 -13.84 -15.72
N HIS A 102 -1.74 -13.00 -16.13
CA HIS A 102 -2.29 -11.98 -15.26
C HIS A 102 -3.11 -12.63 -14.12
N PRO A 103 -3.08 -12.08 -12.89
CA PRO A 103 -3.97 -12.49 -11.81
C PRO A 103 -5.43 -12.59 -12.24
N LEU A 104 -6.12 -13.64 -11.78
CA LEU A 104 -7.56 -13.80 -11.95
C LEU A 104 -8.37 -13.24 -10.78
N ALA A 105 -7.77 -13.17 -9.59
CA ALA A 105 -8.41 -12.70 -8.38
C ALA A 105 -7.40 -12.14 -7.37
N TRP A 106 -7.83 -11.15 -6.62
CA TRP A 106 -7.12 -10.60 -5.47
C TRP A 106 -7.83 -10.94 -4.16
N LYS A 107 -7.05 -11.16 -3.11
CA LYS A 107 -7.50 -11.30 -1.73
C LYS A 107 -6.95 -10.15 -0.90
N CYS A 108 -7.74 -9.67 0.05
CA CYS A 108 -7.26 -8.75 1.08
C CYS A 108 -6.69 -9.59 2.22
N GLU A 109 -5.36 -9.60 2.38
CA GLU A 109 -4.69 -10.34 3.46
C GLU A 109 -4.67 -9.52 4.75
N CYS A 110 -4.50 -8.20 4.63
CA CYS A 110 -4.49 -7.31 5.78
C CYS A 110 -5.30 -6.04 5.50
N TRP A 111 -6.17 -5.70 6.44
CA TRP A 111 -6.80 -4.38 6.54
C TRP A 111 -6.53 -3.79 7.91
N PHE A 112 -6.00 -2.57 7.95
CA PHE A 112 -5.74 -1.84 9.18
C PHE A 112 -6.25 -0.41 9.06
N SER A 113 -6.93 0.06 10.11
CA SER A 113 -7.43 1.43 10.20
C SER A 113 -7.44 1.92 11.64
N ASP A 114 -6.61 2.91 11.93
CA ASP A 114 -6.53 3.54 13.24
C ASP A 114 -6.60 5.07 13.16
N ARG A 115 -6.00 5.81 14.08
CA ARG A 115 -6.01 7.28 14.08
C ARG A 115 -4.87 7.87 13.25
N ASP A 116 -3.87 7.09 12.92
CA ASP A 116 -2.61 7.52 12.33
C ASP A 116 -2.52 7.10 10.85
N ALA A 117 -3.07 5.93 10.48
CA ALA A 117 -3.10 5.48 9.08
C ALA A 117 -4.32 4.59 8.73
N ASP A 118 -4.58 4.50 7.43
CA ASP A 118 -5.28 3.38 6.81
C ASP A 118 -4.30 2.57 5.97
N PHE A 119 -4.44 1.24 5.97
CA PHE A 119 -3.57 0.33 5.24
C PHE A 119 -4.36 -0.85 4.71
N VAL A 120 -4.03 -1.25 3.48
CA VAL A 120 -4.52 -2.48 2.86
C VAL A 120 -3.36 -3.22 2.20
N GLU A 121 -3.34 -4.54 2.40
CA GLU A 121 -2.46 -5.46 1.70
C GLU A 121 -3.32 -6.44 0.89
N LEU A 122 -3.06 -6.49 -0.41
CA LEU A 122 -3.70 -7.39 -1.35
C LEU A 122 -2.69 -8.41 -1.86
N THR A 123 -3.12 -9.65 -2.03
CA THR A 123 -2.31 -10.71 -2.63
C THR A 123 -3.07 -11.39 -3.77
N ALA A 124 -2.35 -11.71 -4.83
CA ALA A 124 -2.79 -12.54 -5.94
C ALA A 124 -1.80 -13.69 -6.16
N ASP A 125 -2.34 -14.87 -6.47
CA ASP A 125 -1.56 -16.03 -6.88
C ASP A 125 -1.25 -15.93 -8.39
N LEU A 126 0.02 -16.08 -8.75
CA LEU A 126 0.51 -16.12 -10.14
C LEU A 126 0.81 -17.55 -10.62
N GLY A 127 0.53 -18.56 -9.79
CA GLY A 127 0.86 -19.95 -10.04
C GLY A 127 2.23 -20.34 -9.49
N GLU A 128 2.44 -21.66 -9.36
CA GLU A 128 3.73 -22.25 -8.93
C GLU A 128 4.25 -21.74 -7.58
N GLY A 129 3.36 -21.28 -6.69
CA GLY A 129 3.72 -20.74 -5.38
C GLY A 129 4.21 -19.30 -5.41
N ILE A 130 4.12 -18.61 -6.55
CA ILE A 130 4.52 -17.21 -6.71
C ILE A 130 3.32 -16.32 -6.42
N ALA A 131 3.54 -15.33 -5.57
CA ALA A 131 2.51 -14.35 -5.21
C ALA A 131 2.92 -12.95 -5.62
N LEU A 132 1.96 -12.20 -6.17
CA LEU A 132 2.02 -10.76 -6.37
C LEU A 132 1.29 -10.07 -5.21
N MET A 133 1.97 -9.14 -4.56
CA MET A 133 1.45 -8.42 -3.40
C MET A 133 1.37 -6.93 -3.70
N ARG A 134 0.34 -6.26 -3.20
CA ARG A 134 0.15 -4.81 -3.28
C ARG A 134 -0.16 -4.26 -1.90
N GLN A 135 0.62 -3.28 -1.47
CA GLN A 135 0.42 -2.60 -0.19
C GLN A 135 0.14 -1.13 -0.45
N LEU A 136 -0.92 -0.60 0.17
CA LEU A 136 -1.27 0.82 0.09
C LEU A 136 -1.46 1.34 1.51
N LEU A 137 -0.74 2.41 1.87
CA LEU A 137 -0.89 3.10 3.15
C LEU A 137 -1.19 4.58 2.93
N LEU A 138 -2.31 5.05 3.47
CA LEU A 138 -2.62 6.48 3.56
C LEU A 138 -2.39 6.95 5.01
N ALA A 139 -1.40 7.81 5.21
CA ALA A 139 -1.21 8.44 6.51
C ALA A 139 -2.29 9.51 6.72
N ARG A 140 -3.01 9.46 7.85
CA ARG A 140 -4.17 10.34 8.07
C ARG A 140 -3.81 11.74 8.55
N LYS A 141 -2.66 11.84 9.21
CA LYS A 141 -2.17 13.10 9.79
C LYS A 141 -1.06 13.72 8.97
N GLU A 142 -0.63 13.03 7.92
CA GLU A 142 0.49 13.41 7.08
C GLU A 142 0.04 13.42 5.64
N SER A 143 0.64 14.28 4.84
CA SER A 143 0.34 14.39 3.42
C SER A 143 1.11 13.34 2.62
N MET A 144 0.88 12.05 2.92
CA MET A 144 1.67 10.94 2.38
C MET A 144 0.82 9.71 2.02
N LEU A 145 1.08 9.15 0.83
CA LEU A 145 0.61 7.85 0.37
C LEU A 145 1.82 6.97 0.04
N LEU A 146 1.89 5.78 0.64
CA LEU A 146 2.86 4.76 0.28
C LEU A 146 2.17 3.71 -0.57
N VAL A 147 2.79 3.36 -1.69
CA VAL A 147 2.36 2.32 -2.61
C VAL A 147 3.52 1.36 -2.80
N ALA A 148 3.32 0.09 -2.45
CA ALA A 148 4.29 -0.96 -2.68
C ALA A 148 3.68 -2.09 -3.50
N GLU A 149 4.52 -2.72 -4.32
CA GLU A 149 4.18 -3.96 -4.98
C GLU A 149 5.37 -4.91 -4.94
N ALA A 150 5.13 -6.19 -4.73
CA ALA A 150 6.18 -7.16 -4.56
C ALA A 150 5.83 -8.52 -5.18
N ILE A 151 6.87 -9.26 -5.57
CA ILE A 151 6.79 -10.68 -5.91
C ILE A 151 7.53 -11.46 -4.84
N ARG A 152 6.90 -12.54 -4.35
CA ARG A 152 7.51 -13.51 -3.45
C ARG A 152 7.27 -14.95 -3.91
N GLY A 153 7.99 -15.89 -3.31
CA GLY A 153 7.78 -17.34 -3.48
C GLY A 153 8.62 -17.99 -4.57
N ALA A 154 9.39 -17.24 -5.36
CA ALA A 154 10.27 -17.84 -6.36
C ALA A 154 11.54 -18.42 -5.73
N SER A 155 12.17 -19.38 -6.42
CA SER A 155 13.44 -19.96 -6.00
C SER A 155 14.60 -18.94 -6.07
N PRO A 156 15.69 -19.11 -5.29
CA PRO A 156 16.82 -18.18 -5.29
C PRO A 156 17.45 -17.89 -6.67
N GLU A 157 17.43 -18.87 -7.58
CA GLU A 157 18.03 -18.73 -8.92
C GLU A 157 17.07 -18.14 -9.95
N THR A 158 15.79 -17.99 -9.60
CA THR A 158 14.77 -17.47 -10.52
C THR A 158 14.97 -15.98 -10.73
N ARG A 159 15.19 -15.56 -11.99
CA ARG A 159 15.22 -14.15 -12.37
C ARG A 159 13.81 -13.61 -12.50
N LEU A 160 13.55 -12.48 -11.86
CA LEU A 160 12.28 -11.78 -11.88
C LEU A 160 12.45 -10.36 -12.43
N THR A 161 11.50 -9.94 -13.26
CA THR A 161 11.30 -8.53 -13.61
C THR A 161 9.85 -8.19 -13.36
N LEU A 162 9.60 -7.18 -12.54
CA LEU A 162 8.28 -6.61 -12.28
C LEU A 162 8.22 -5.23 -12.92
N ARG A 163 7.23 -5.03 -13.79
CA ARG A 163 6.85 -3.71 -14.32
C ARG A 163 5.46 -3.38 -13.84
N SER A 164 5.27 -2.19 -13.30
CA SER A 164 4.00 -1.70 -12.79
C SER A 164 3.67 -0.35 -13.36
N SER A 165 2.40 -0.18 -13.71
CA SER A 165 1.83 1.06 -14.19
C SER A 165 0.74 1.52 -13.22
N LEU A 166 1.02 2.58 -12.46
CA LEU A 166 0.02 3.25 -11.63
C LEU A 166 -0.71 4.31 -12.49
N PRO A 167 -2.04 4.24 -12.61
CA PRO A 167 -2.79 5.06 -13.55
C PRO A 167 -2.93 6.49 -13.04
N THR A 168 -2.37 7.47 -13.74
CA THR A 168 -2.53 8.89 -13.42
C THR A 168 -3.63 9.52 -14.25
N VAL A 169 -4.18 10.63 -13.79
CA VAL A 169 -5.04 11.46 -14.67
C VAL A 169 -4.20 12.04 -15.82
N PRO A 170 -4.77 12.24 -17.02
CA PRO A 170 -4.02 12.74 -18.19
C PRO A 170 -3.32 14.09 -17.97
N ASP A 171 -3.89 14.95 -17.11
CA ASP A 171 -3.36 16.29 -16.84
C ASP A 171 -2.25 16.29 -15.77
N LEU A 172 -1.92 15.14 -15.18
CA LEU A 172 -0.83 15.03 -14.20
C LEU A 172 0.50 14.86 -14.93
N ARG A 173 1.34 15.89 -14.88
CA ARG A 173 2.66 15.90 -15.52
C ARG A 173 3.73 15.49 -14.53
N GLY A 174 4.56 14.53 -14.90
CA GLY A 174 5.72 14.14 -14.10
C GLY A 174 7.03 14.65 -14.69
N GLU A 175 7.79 15.35 -13.87
CA GLU A 175 9.11 15.89 -14.21
C GLU A 175 10.18 15.20 -13.36
N PRO A 176 11.15 14.51 -13.99
CA PRO A 176 12.26 13.90 -13.26
C PRO A 176 13.23 14.94 -12.71
N ASP A 177 13.71 14.74 -11.48
CA ASP A 177 14.86 15.51 -11.00
C ASP A 177 16.14 15.14 -11.77
N GLY A 178 17.04 16.12 -11.97
CA GLY A 178 18.25 15.93 -12.75
C GLY A 178 19.32 15.07 -12.08
N LEU A 179 19.36 15.07 -10.74
CA LEU A 179 20.43 14.43 -9.95
C LEU A 179 19.94 13.20 -9.18
N THR A 180 18.68 13.19 -8.79
CA THR A 180 18.07 12.22 -7.89
C THR A 180 16.96 11.43 -8.59
N ARG A 181 16.59 10.27 -8.06
CA ARG A 181 15.51 9.43 -8.62
C ARG A 181 14.09 9.91 -8.28
N GLU A 182 13.97 11.10 -7.71
CA GLU A 182 12.68 11.72 -7.45
C GLU A 182 11.97 12.12 -8.77
N LEU A 183 10.64 12.08 -8.73
CA LEU A 183 9.78 12.78 -9.70
C LEU A 183 8.95 13.86 -8.99
N GLN A 184 8.80 15.01 -9.64
CA GLN A 184 7.82 16.03 -9.30
C GLN A 184 6.57 15.81 -10.16
N LEU A 185 5.41 15.52 -9.57
CA LEU A 185 4.14 15.55 -10.30
C LEU A 185 3.41 16.86 -10.07
N THR A 186 2.81 17.39 -11.14
CA THR A 186 2.09 18.67 -11.14
C THR A 186 0.78 18.57 -11.91
N SER A 187 -0.29 19.05 -11.29
CA SER A 187 -1.59 19.27 -11.91
C SER A 187 -2.23 20.42 -11.14
N GLU A 188 -2.16 21.65 -11.65
CA GLU A 188 -2.55 22.87 -10.92
C GLU A 188 -3.93 22.73 -10.22
N PRO A 189 -4.04 23.13 -8.93
CA PRO A 189 -3.01 23.70 -8.05
C PRO A 189 -2.16 22.67 -7.29
N ILE A 190 -2.31 21.37 -7.57
CA ILE A 190 -1.63 20.30 -6.82
C ILE A 190 -0.22 20.06 -7.35
N ARG A 191 0.69 19.96 -6.39
CA ARG A 191 2.08 19.55 -6.56
C ARG A 191 2.39 18.45 -5.55
N LEU A 192 3.00 17.36 -6.00
CA LEU A 192 3.45 16.28 -5.13
C LEU A 192 4.76 15.67 -5.62
N ARG A 193 5.55 15.16 -4.70
CA ARG A 193 6.85 14.54 -4.97
C ARG A 193 6.73 13.03 -4.85
N VAL A 194 7.49 12.31 -5.66
CA VAL A 194 7.44 10.84 -5.74
C VAL A 194 8.83 10.28 -5.52
N PHE A 195 8.96 9.38 -4.54
CA PHE A 195 10.24 8.83 -4.11
C PHE A 195 10.24 7.29 -4.19
N PRO A 196 11.12 6.66 -4.98
CA PRO A 196 11.25 5.20 -5.03
C PRO A 196 12.21 4.70 -3.94
N LEU A 197 11.70 4.30 -2.75
CA LEU A 197 12.59 3.97 -1.61
C LEU A 197 13.44 2.72 -1.82
N HIS A 198 13.04 1.86 -2.76
CA HIS A 198 13.75 0.64 -3.13
C HIS A 198 14.97 0.90 -4.03
N LEU A 199 15.12 2.12 -4.55
CA LEU A 199 16.24 2.51 -5.42
C LEU A 199 17.21 3.45 -4.72
N PRO A 200 18.50 3.43 -5.06
CA PRO A 200 19.45 4.44 -4.57
C PRO A 200 18.99 5.86 -4.94
N TRP A 201 19.24 6.81 -4.06
CA TRP A 201 18.79 8.19 -4.26
C TRP A 201 19.38 8.87 -5.49
N GLU A 202 20.70 8.81 -5.64
CA GLU A 202 21.43 9.48 -6.71
C GLU A 202 21.38 8.67 -8.01
N ARG A 203 21.02 9.32 -9.13
CA ARG A 203 20.94 8.65 -10.44
C ARG A 203 22.26 8.06 -10.92
N THR A 204 23.37 8.63 -10.47
CA THR A 204 24.74 8.19 -10.77
C THR A 204 25.07 6.83 -10.15
N VAL A 205 24.38 6.44 -9.08
CA VAL A 205 24.53 5.12 -8.45
C VAL A 205 23.65 4.13 -9.21
N PRO A 206 24.18 3.01 -9.74
CA PRO A 206 23.38 1.98 -10.39
C PRO A 206 22.29 1.43 -9.45
N GLY A 207 21.10 1.16 -9.99
CA GLY A 207 19.98 0.59 -9.25
C GLY A 207 19.39 -0.62 -9.99
N THR A 208 18.55 -1.37 -9.30
CA THR A 208 17.86 -2.58 -9.83
C THR A 208 16.62 -2.26 -10.66
N GLY A 209 16.34 -0.98 -10.88
CA GLY A 209 15.07 -0.55 -11.43
C GLY A 209 15.02 0.93 -11.81
N ARG A 210 13.83 1.38 -12.18
CA ARG A 210 13.55 2.73 -12.64
C ARG A 210 12.14 3.16 -12.28
N LEU A 211 11.99 4.44 -11.96
CA LEU A 211 10.70 5.13 -11.86
C LEU A 211 10.65 6.21 -12.94
N SER A 212 9.51 6.31 -13.64
CA SER A 212 9.24 7.36 -14.63
C SER A 212 7.76 7.70 -14.69
N ALA A 213 7.44 8.90 -15.18
CA ALA A 213 6.07 9.26 -15.55
C ALA A 213 5.97 9.32 -17.07
N ALA A 214 5.01 8.62 -17.66
CA ALA A 214 4.73 8.61 -19.09
C ALA A 214 3.27 8.20 -19.34
N ASP A 215 2.67 8.69 -20.43
CA ASP A 215 1.39 8.17 -20.96
C ASP A 215 0.26 8.03 -19.92
N ALA A 216 0.09 9.04 -19.07
CA ALA A 216 -0.88 9.03 -17.98
C ALA A 216 -0.68 7.87 -16.98
N ALA A 217 0.58 7.53 -16.71
CA ALA A 217 0.98 6.56 -15.70
C ALA A 217 2.28 6.92 -14.99
N LEU A 218 2.42 6.42 -13.76
CA LEU A 218 3.72 6.24 -13.12
C LEU A 218 4.18 4.80 -13.35
N GLU A 219 5.22 4.69 -14.16
CA GLU A 219 5.84 3.43 -14.54
C GLU A 219 7.01 3.13 -13.61
N CYS A 220 6.95 1.97 -12.98
CA CYS A 220 8.01 1.47 -12.13
C CYS A 220 8.46 0.09 -12.63
N GLU A 221 9.77 -0.11 -12.74
CA GLU A 221 10.38 -1.38 -13.12
C GLU A 221 11.42 -1.76 -12.09
N VAL A 222 11.43 -3.02 -11.68
CA VAL A 222 12.48 -3.58 -10.82
C VAL A 222 12.81 -5.01 -11.28
N ALA A 223 14.09 -5.35 -11.27
CA ALA A 223 14.58 -6.68 -11.57
C ALA A 223 15.43 -7.23 -10.42
N GLY A 224 15.37 -8.54 -10.22
CA GLY A 224 16.08 -9.22 -9.16
C GLY A 224 15.98 -10.73 -9.27
N ASN A 225 16.33 -11.40 -8.17
CA ASN A 225 16.29 -12.85 -8.03
C ASN A 225 15.46 -13.20 -6.80
N GLN A 226 14.77 -14.34 -6.80
CA GLN A 226 13.95 -14.87 -5.68
C GLN A 226 12.68 -14.07 -5.35
N GLY A 227 12.81 -12.75 -5.29
CA GLY A 227 11.74 -11.80 -5.04
C GLY A 227 12.14 -10.43 -5.57
N VAL A 228 11.15 -9.57 -5.76
CA VAL A 228 11.36 -8.16 -6.07
C VAL A 228 10.34 -7.33 -5.33
N CYS A 229 10.71 -6.11 -4.95
CA CYS A 229 9.81 -5.17 -4.28
C CYS A 229 10.08 -3.77 -4.81
N GLN A 230 9.01 -3.13 -5.27
CA GLN A 230 8.99 -1.71 -5.57
C GLN A 230 8.16 -1.02 -4.50
N VAL A 231 8.74 0.01 -3.88
CA VAL A 231 8.00 0.89 -2.97
C VAL A 231 8.19 2.33 -3.40
N VAL A 232 7.08 3.05 -3.46
CA VAL A 232 6.99 4.43 -3.91
C VAL A 232 6.20 5.23 -2.89
N VAL A 233 6.73 6.39 -2.50
CA VAL A 233 6.07 7.34 -1.62
C VAL A 233 5.65 8.56 -2.43
N LEU A 234 4.37 8.93 -2.34
CA LEU A 234 3.83 10.18 -2.85
C LEU A 234 3.65 11.14 -1.67
N ASP A 235 4.31 12.29 -1.72
CA ASP A 235 4.22 13.34 -0.68
C ASP A 235 3.67 14.64 -1.26
N TRP A 236 2.60 15.15 -0.66
CA TRP A 236 2.03 16.48 -0.96
C TRP A 236 2.12 17.41 0.25
N SER A 237 3.05 17.14 1.18
CA SER A 237 3.24 17.94 2.40
C SER A 237 3.86 19.31 2.11
N ASP A 238 4.42 19.46 0.92
CA ASP A 238 5.17 20.60 0.47
C ASP A 238 4.72 21.01 -0.93
N ALA A 239 3.66 21.82 -0.98
CA ALA A 239 3.09 22.35 -2.22
C ALA A 239 4.11 23.16 -3.05
N GLY A 240 5.20 23.64 -2.46
CA GLY A 240 6.28 24.33 -3.16
C GLY A 240 7.36 23.39 -3.73
N GLY A 241 7.52 22.20 -3.14
CA GLY A 241 8.60 21.26 -3.45
C GLY A 241 10.00 21.73 -3.00
N GLU A 242 10.06 22.69 -2.07
CA GLU A 242 11.31 23.32 -1.60
C GLU A 242 11.96 22.61 -0.41
N ARG A 243 11.23 21.74 0.30
CA ARG A 243 11.74 21.02 1.47
C ARG A 243 12.85 20.07 1.03
N PRO A 244 14.05 20.13 1.64
CA PRO A 244 15.11 19.18 1.36
C PRO A 244 14.63 17.75 1.57
N ALA A 245 15.01 16.85 0.66
CA ALA A 245 14.77 15.43 0.83
C ALA A 245 16.02 14.61 0.54
N ASP A 246 16.12 13.46 1.19
CA ASP A 246 17.04 12.38 0.83
C ASP A 246 16.37 11.04 1.12
N GLY A 247 16.80 10.01 0.41
CA GLY A 247 16.34 8.65 0.64
C GLY A 247 17.49 7.68 0.58
N THR A 248 17.27 6.49 1.12
CA THR A 248 18.21 5.38 0.92
C THR A 248 17.48 4.06 1.08
N PRO A 249 17.74 3.07 0.21
CA PRO A 249 17.51 1.68 0.56
C PRO A 249 18.30 1.35 1.83
N LEU A 250 17.76 0.46 2.65
CA LEU A 250 18.36 0.03 3.91
C LEU A 250 18.76 -1.44 3.83
N SER A 251 19.91 -1.76 4.42
CA SER A 251 20.34 -3.14 4.56
C SER A 251 19.54 -3.83 5.67
N VAL A 252 18.97 -4.99 5.35
CA VAL A 252 18.32 -5.88 6.31
C VAL A 252 19.30 -7.01 6.65
N VAL A 253 19.37 -7.38 7.91
CA VAL A 253 20.30 -8.39 8.42
C VAL A 253 19.54 -9.46 9.20
N GLU A 254 19.93 -10.71 9.00
CA GLU A 254 19.46 -11.86 9.78
C GLU A 254 20.68 -12.63 10.28
N ALA A 255 20.77 -12.90 11.59
CA ALA A 255 21.90 -13.61 12.20
C ALA A 255 23.29 -13.04 11.82
N GLY A 256 23.39 -11.72 11.63
CA GLY A 256 24.63 -11.05 11.22
C GLY A 256 24.95 -11.13 9.72
N ARG A 257 24.12 -11.79 8.91
CA ARG A 257 24.24 -11.86 7.44
C ARG A 257 23.36 -10.79 6.79
N PRO A 258 23.89 -9.96 5.87
CA PRO A 258 23.06 -9.08 5.05
C PRO A 258 22.18 -9.92 4.11
N LEU A 259 20.90 -9.57 4.06
CA LEU A 259 19.93 -10.17 3.17
C LEU A 259 19.98 -9.53 1.78
N SER A 260 19.68 -10.31 0.76
CA SER A 260 19.53 -9.81 -0.60
C SER A 260 18.20 -9.04 -0.76
N PRO A 261 18.08 -8.17 -1.78
CA PRO A 261 16.82 -7.50 -2.10
C PRO A 261 15.64 -8.45 -2.41
N GLY A 262 15.94 -9.72 -2.78
CA GLY A 262 14.93 -10.76 -2.99
C GLY A 262 14.47 -11.46 -1.71
N GLU A 263 15.15 -11.24 -0.59
CA GLU A 263 14.79 -11.78 0.74
C GLU A 263 14.06 -10.73 1.59
N ALA A 264 14.42 -9.46 1.44
CA ALA A 264 13.77 -8.34 2.12
C ALA A 264 13.97 -7.02 1.37
N CYS A 265 13.00 -6.13 1.46
CA CYS A 265 13.06 -4.76 0.96
C CYS A 265 12.90 -3.79 2.12
N ALA A 266 13.83 -2.86 2.27
CA ALA A 266 13.69 -1.79 3.23
C ALA A 266 14.23 -0.48 2.67
N GLY A 267 13.66 0.62 3.13
CA GLY A 267 14.07 1.95 2.70
C GLY A 267 13.57 3.02 3.63
N ARG A 268 14.21 4.19 3.56
CA ARG A 268 13.74 5.41 4.20
C ARG A 268 13.72 6.57 3.22
N VAL A 269 12.83 7.52 3.47
CA VAL A 269 12.91 8.87 2.89
C VAL A 269 12.73 9.90 3.98
N ARG A 270 13.58 10.92 3.96
CA ARG A 270 13.44 12.12 4.76
C ARG A 270 12.94 13.25 3.88
N ILE A 271 11.91 13.96 4.32
CA ILE A 271 11.34 15.13 3.66
C ILE A 271 11.20 16.23 4.72
N GLY A 272 12.10 17.21 4.70
CA GLY A 272 12.25 18.16 5.80
C GLY A 272 12.56 17.43 7.12
N GLN A 273 11.63 17.46 8.05
CA GLN A 273 11.70 16.82 9.38
C GLN A 273 10.94 15.47 9.43
N ASN A 274 10.22 15.10 8.38
CA ASN A 274 9.47 13.85 8.34
C ASN A 274 10.37 12.73 7.79
N HIS A 275 10.64 11.72 8.60
CA HIS A 275 11.45 10.56 8.20
C HIS A 275 10.55 9.34 8.12
N TRP A 276 10.28 8.87 6.91
CA TRP A 276 9.48 7.70 6.63
C TRP A 276 10.35 6.45 6.53
N PHE A 277 9.85 5.35 7.07
CA PHE A 277 10.52 4.06 7.12
C PHE A 277 9.59 2.98 6.57
N TYR A 278 10.16 2.07 5.79
CA TYR A 278 9.50 0.89 5.26
C TYR A 278 10.42 -0.32 5.37
N LEU A 279 9.85 -1.45 5.79
CA LEU A 279 10.42 -2.78 5.72
C LEU A 279 9.32 -3.74 5.25
N HIS A 280 9.65 -4.62 4.32
CA HIS A 280 8.86 -5.79 3.98
C HIS A 280 9.77 -6.99 3.72
N ASN A 281 9.47 -8.10 4.38
CA ASN A 281 10.20 -9.36 4.27
C ASN A 281 9.56 -10.21 3.17
N LEU A 282 10.31 -10.49 2.11
CA LEU A 282 9.86 -11.31 0.97
C LEU A 282 10.02 -12.81 1.21
N THR A 283 10.88 -13.16 2.17
CA THR A 283 11.09 -14.52 2.65
C THR A 283 10.89 -14.57 4.15
N ARG A 284 10.40 -15.70 4.64
CA ARG A 284 10.26 -15.93 6.08
C ARG A 284 11.64 -16.00 6.73
N GLY A 285 11.83 -15.23 7.80
CA GLY A 285 13.00 -15.35 8.65
C GLY A 285 12.93 -16.58 9.55
N GLN A 286 14.10 -17.15 9.87
CA GLN A 286 14.26 -18.15 10.93
C GLN A 286 14.30 -17.50 12.32
N ILE A 287 14.80 -16.25 12.38
CA ILE A 287 14.83 -15.42 13.57
C ILE A 287 14.40 -13.98 13.20
N PRO A 288 14.11 -13.12 14.18
CA PRO A 288 13.77 -11.73 13.87
C PRO A 288 14.94 -11.03 13.15
N ARG A 289 14.59 -10.18 12.19
CA ARG A 289 15.53 -9.45 11.33
C ARG A 289 15.80 -8.07 11.90
N SER A 290 16.96 -7.53 11.55
CA SER A 290 17.39 -6.20 11.99
C SER A 290 17.59 -5.27 10.81
N VAL A 291 17.07 -4.04 10.94
CA VAL A 291 17.20 -2.98 9.94
C VAL A 291 17.27 -1.63 10.66
N ALA A 292 18.31 -0.84 10.36
CA ALA A 292 18.53 0.46 11.00
C ALA A 292 18.44 0.44 12.55
N GLY A 293 18.86 -0.66 13.19
CA GLY A 293 18.78 -0.84 14.65
C GLY A 293 17.44 -1.33 15.17
N HIS A 294 16.38 -1.34 14.35
CA HIS A 294 15.09 -1.95 14.69
C HIS A 294 15.14 -3.46 14.48
N HIS A 295 14.73 -4.23 15.49
CA HIS A 295 14.70 -5.70 15.47
C HIS A 295 13.23 -6.17 15.49
N THR A 296 12.84 -6.98 14.52
CA THR A 296 11.44 -7.38 14.34
C THR A 296 11.28 -8.71 13.63
N ASP A 297 10.25 -9.46 14.01
CA ASP A 297 9.74 -10.66 13.34
C ASP A 297 8.54 -10.36 12.42
N SER A 298 8.11 -9.09 12.35
CA SER A 298 7.02 -8.65 11.49
C SER A 298 7.39 -8.84 10.01
N GLU A 299 6.41 -9.28 9.23
CA GLU A 299 6.52 -9.35 7.76
C GLU A 299 6.67 -7.95 7.17
N THR A 300 5.83 -7.01 7.62
CA THR A 300 5.81 -5.62 7.15
C THR A 300 5.91 -4.67 8.32
N VAL A 301 6.73 -3.62 8.20
CA VAL A 301 6.78 -2.50 9.13
C VAL A 301 6.78 -1.19 8.35
N ILE A 302 5.83 -0.31 8.66
CA ILE A 302 5.75 1.05 8.13
C ILE A 302 5.66 2.02 9.29
N GLY A 303 6.50 3.06 9.28
CA GLY A 303 6.58 3.98 10.41
C GLY A 303 7.29 5.28 10.12
N LYS A 304 7.48 6.06 11.18
CA LYS A 304 8.25 7.30 11.17
C LYS A 304 9.44 7.18 12.13
N LEU A 305 10.61 7.61 11.69
CA LEU A 305 11.73 7.83 12.59
C LEU A 305 11.60 9.24 13.19
N ASP A 306 11.81 9.37 14.49
CA ASP A 306 11.94 10.69 15.12
C ASP A 306 13.38 11.24 15.03
N ASN A 307 13.65 12.34 15.73
CA ASN A 307 14.94 13.01 15.68
C ASN A 307 16.01 12.27 16.50
N GLU A 308 15.58 11.42 17.43
CA GLU A 308 16.38 10.55 18.26
C GLU A 308 16.70 9.22 17.54
N GLY A 309 16.00 8.93 16.45
CA GLY A 309 16.15 7.72 15.65
C GLY A 309 15.23 6.58 16.10
N ASP A 310 14.30 6.84 17.01
CA ASP A 310 13.30 5.87 17.44
C ASP A 310 12.20 5.72 16.38
N LEU A 311 11.78 4.47 16.17
CA LEU A 311 10.78 4.13 15.17
C LEU A 311 9.37 4.15 15.78
N HIS A 312 8.58 5.14 15.43
CA HIS A 312 7.14 5.17 15.69
C HIS A 312 6.38 4.39 14.61
N LEU A 313 5.90 3.20 14.99
CA LEU A 313 5.15 2.31 14.10
C LEU A 313 3.79 2.92 13.74
N LEU A 314 3.46 2.89 12.45
CA LEU A 314 2.11 3.13 11.95
C LEU A 314 1.40 1.82 11.64
N VAL A 315 2.12 0.90 11.02
CA VAL A 315 1.65 -0.45 10.69
C VAL A 315 2.75 -1.44 11.00
N HIS A 316 2.36 -2.56 11.58
CA HIS A 316 3.14 -3.79 11.60
C HIS A 316 2.20 -4.94 11.22
N VAL A 317 2.68 -5.84 10.37
CA VAL A 317 1.96 -7.06 9.97
C VAL A 317 2.80 -8.23 10.46
N GLU A 318 2.21 -9.07 11.30
CA GLU A 318 2.83 -10.32 11.75
C GLU A 318 2.90 -11.29 10.57
N GLY A 319 4.00 -12.04 10.44
CA GLY A 319 4.08 -13.10 9.44
C GLY A 319 3.27 -14.32 9.88
N ASP A 320 2.75 -15.10 8.93
CA ASP A 320 2.02 -16.32 9.24
C ASP A 320 2.90 -17.28 10.06
N ALA A 321 2.52 -17.48 11.33
CA ALA A 321 3.03 -18.57 12.15
C ALA A 321 2.45 -19.87 11.58
N GLY A 322 3.11 -20.41 10.55
CA GLY A 322 2.67 -21.65 9.91
C GLY A 322 2.26 -22.70 10.94
N GLU A 323 1.09 -23.31 10.72
CA GLU A 323 0.57 -24.39 11.55
C GLU A 323 1.65 -25.47 11.67
N GLU A 324 2.20 -25.63 12.89
CA GLU A 324 2.98 -26.82 13.21
C GLU A 324 2.02 -28.01 13.14
N GLU A 325 2.09 -28.79 12.07
CA GLU A 325 1.52 -30.14 12.02
C GLU A 325 2.17 -30.97 13.14
N SER A 326 1.54 -30.94 14.31
CA SER A 326 1.79 -31.89 15.37
C SER A 326 1.11 -33.21 15.01
N GLU A 327 1.76 -33.99 14.15
CA GLU A 327 1.49 -35.43 14.06
C GLU A 327 1.82 -36.07 15.41
N GLN A 328 0.83 -36.11 16.31
CA GLN A 328 0.83 -37.07 17.41
C GLN A 328 0.67 -38.47 16.81
N VAL A 329 1.81 -39.14 16.64
CA VAL A 329 1.87 -40.60 16.45
C VAL A 329 1.26 -41.25 17.69
N SER A 330 -0.04 -41.54 17.62
CA SER A 330 -0.68 -42.44 18.56
C SER A 330 -0.17 -43.86 18.29
N GLY A 331 0.60 -44.37 19.25
CA GLY A 331 1.12 -45.73 19.20
C GLY A 331 -0.02 -46.75 19.31
N GLU A 332 -0.17 -47.59 18.30
CA GLU A 332 -0.86 -48.87 18.44
C GLU A 332 -0.04 -49.78 19.37
N LYS A 333 -0.59 -50.05 20.56
CA LYS A 333 -0.23 -51.25 21.32
C LYS A 333 -0.95 -52.44 20.67
N SER A 334 -0.16 -53.37 20.15
CA SER A 334 -0.58 -54.73 19.85
C SER A 334 -0.75 -55.52 21.15
N GLU A 335 -1.91 -56.16 21.29
CA GLU A 335 -2.11 -57.43 22.01
C GLU A 335 -2.38 -58.53 20.98
#